data_AF-A0A448MP25-F1
#
_entry.id   AF-A0A448MP25-F1
#
_cell.length_a   1.000
_cell.length_b   1.000
_cell.length_c   1.000
_cell.angle_alpha   90.00
_cell.angle_beta   90.00
_cell.angle_gamma   90.00
#
_symmetry.space_group_name_H-M   'P 1'
#
loop_
_entity.id
_entity.type
_entity.pdbx_description
1 polymer ?
#
loop_
_entity_poly.entity_id
_entity_poly.type
_entity_poly.pdbx_seq_one_letter_code
_entity_poly.pdbx_strand_id
1 'polypeptide(L)'
;MLPEVVVAEKLSLKEVQPSQHFTKPPARFTEAALVKELEKRGIGRPSTYAAIISTIQERGYVRTENRRFYAEKMGEIVTDRLNESFGDLMNYDFTANMENVLDQIASGSANWKTELNQFFKDFSNQLSKAELDELEGGMRPNSLVETGIQCPTCSRNMAIRTASTGVFLGCTGYALPPKERCKTTINLIPESELLNVLDESSETKALMERKRCPKCDTAMDSYVIDTHRKIHICGNNPNCDGYLIEEGSFKIKGYDGPVVECDKCGADMHLKLGRFGKYMACTKCDNTRKILKNGEVAPPKEEPVHFPELKCEKSDAYFVLRDGASGVFMSAHNFPKSRETRPAKVAELALYRDRLPEKLAYLADAPTKDPEGNEAIIRFSRKEKKQYVTSEKDGKATKWIVDFIDGKWVERKK
;
A
#
# COMPACT_ATOMS: atom_id res chain seq x y z
N MET A 1 39.47 25.16 16.13
CA MET A 1 40.79 25.49 16.69
C MET A 1 40.72 25.29 18.18
N LEU A 2 41.67 24.55 18.73
CA LEU A 2 41.85 24.47 20.17
C LEU A 2 42.92 25.51 20.58
N PRO A 3 42.86 26.07 21.79
CA PRO A 3 43.87 27.01 22.28
C PRO A 3 45.22 26.33 22.48
N GLU A 4 46.29 27.12 22.41
CA GLU A 4 47.65 26.66 22.68
C GLU A 4 47.84 26.46 24.19
N VAL A 5 48.30 25.28 24.60
CA VAL A 5 48.49 24.91 26.01
C VAL A 5 49.83 24.18 26.20
N VAL A 6 50.43 24.31 27.37
CA VAL A 6 51.69 23.61 27.72
C VAL A 6 51.45 22.39 28.60
N VAL A 7 52.36 21.40 28.51
CA VAL A 7 52.29 20.18 29.34
C VAL A 7 52.34 20.57 30.82
N ALA A 8 51.41 20.04 31.62
CA ALA A 8 51.20 20.34 33.05
C ALA A 8 50.58 21.71 33.38
N GLU A 9 50.04 22.42 32.39
CA GLU A 9 49.23 23.63 32.63
C GLU A 9 47.95 23.31 33.41
N LYS A 10 47.70 24.05 34.49
CA LYS A 10 46.52 23.86 35.34
C LYS A 10 45.33 24.60 34.76
N LEU A 11 44.36 23.85 34.23
CA LEU A 11 43.10 24.40 33.73
C LEU A 11 42.06 24.52 34.83
N SER A 12 41.30 25.62 34.83
CA SER A 12 40.17 25.80 35.73
C SER A 12 38.93 25.11 35.17
N LEU A 13 38.36 24.18 35.94
CA LEU A 13 37.10 23.52 35.57
C LEU A 13 35.98 24.56 35.53
N LYS A 14 35.42 24.79 34.33
CA LYS A 14 34.32 25.73 34.15
C LYS A 14 32.96 25.10 34.38
N GLU A 15 32.69 23.97 33.71
CA GLU A 15 31.39 23.30 33.73
C GLU A 15 31.59 21.81 33.43
N VAL A 16 30.77 20.95 34.05
CA VAL A 16 30.66 19.53 33.71
C VAL A 16 29.27 19.31 33.13
N GLN A 17 29.20 18.90 31.86
CA GLN A 17 27.94 18.64 31.17
C GLN A 17 27.71 17.13 31.07
N PRO A 18 26.91 16.51 31.96
CA PRO A 18 26.56 15.10 31.83
C PRO A 18 25.60 14.90 30.65
N SER A 19 25.93 13.97 29.75
CA SER A 19 25.06 13.55 28.64
C SER A 19 24.82 12.05 28.68
N GLN A 20 23.56 11.65 28.53
CA GLN A 20 23.19 10.24 28.40
C GLN A 20 23.18 9.84 26.93
N HIS A 21 23.83 8.71 26.62
CA HIS A 21 23.87 8.13 25.28
C HIS A 21 23.47 6.66 25.32
N PHE A 22 22.91 6.18 24.21
CA PHE A 22 22.56 4.78 24.00
C PHE A 22 23.39 4.21 22.86
N THR A 23 23.63 2.90 22.88
CA THR A 23 24.26 2.19 21.76
C THR A 23 23.34 2.25 20.55
N LYS A 24 23.89 2.68 19.41
CA LYS A 24 23.13 2.81 18.17
C LYS A 24 23.02 1.44 17.48
N PRO A 25 21.84 1.03 17.02
CA PRO A 25 21.72 -0.14 16.16
C PRO A 25 22.38 0.13 14.79
N PRO A 26 22.64 -0.92 13.99
CA PRO A 26 23.05 -0.75 12.61
C PRO A 26 22.09 0.17 11.85
N ALA A 27 22.64 1.13 11.12
CA ALA A 27 21.85 2.07 10.35
C ALA A 27 21.10 1.35 9.22
N ARG A 28 19.83 1.74 9.00
CA ARG A 28 19.06 1.25 7.86
C ARG A 28 19.68 1.67 6.54
N PHE A 29 19.56 0.80 5.55
CA PHE A 29 19.95 1.11 4.19
C PHE A 29 19.13 2.27 3.61
N THR A 30 19.81 3.20 2.95
CA THR A 30 19.22 4.05 1.92
C THR A 30 19.34 3.36 0.56
N GLU A 31 18.69 3.86 -0.48
CA GLU A 31 18.89 3.36 -1.86
C GLU A 31 20.37 3.35 -2.25
N ALA A 32 21.07 4.47 -2.03
CA ALA A 32 22.50 4.57 -2.33
C ALA A 32 23.36 3.62 -1.49
N ALA A 33 23.05 3.45 -0.20
CA ALA A 33 23.80 2.54 0.65
C ALA A 33 23.56 1.07 0.28
N LEU A 34 22.34 0.71 -0.13
CA LEU A 34 22.03 -0.64 -0.61
C LEU A 34 22.74 -0.92 -1.94
N VAL A 35 22.72 0.02 -2.89
CA VAL A 35 23.46 -0.11 -4.15
C VAL A 35 24.97 -0.29 -3.89
N LYS A 36 25.53 0.49 -2.96
CA LYS A 36 26.94 0.35 -2.57
C LYS A 36 27.24 -1.02 -1.96
N GLU A 37 26.32 -1.59 -1.18
CA GLU A 37 26.48 -2.93 -0.61
C GLU A 37 26.34 -4.03 -1.66
N LEU A 38 25.44 -3.87 -2.64
CA LEU A 38 25.31 -4.78 -3.79
C LEU A 38 26.58 -4.79 -4.65
N GLU A 39 27.11 -3.60 -4.97
CA GLU A 39 28.36 -3.43 -5.70
C GLU A 39 29.54 -4.07 -4.95
N LYS A 40 29.65 -3.82 -3.64
CA LYS A 40 30.68 -4.42 -2.78
C LYS A 40 30.64 -5.95 -2.80
N ARG A 41 29.45 -6.55 -2.93
CA ARG A 41 29.25 -8.00 -3.00
C ARG A 41 29.27 -8.56 -4.43
N GLY A 42 29.47 -7.73 -5.45
CA GLY A 42 29.46 -8.14 -6.85
C GLY A 42 28.07 -8.56 -7.37
N ILE A 43 26.99 -8.20 -6.67
CA ILE A 43 25.62 -8.56 -7.03
C ILE A 43 25.03 -7.47 -7.91
N GLY A 44 24.60 -7.83 -9.13
CA GLY A 44 24.07 -6.89 -10.11
C GLY A 44 25.15 -6.05 -10.81
N ARG A 45 24.69 -5.08 -11.62
CA ARG A 45 25.51 -4.22 -12.48
C ARG A 45 24.93 -2.79 -12.51
N PRO A 46 25.69 -1.77 -12.97
CA PRO A 46 25.17 -0.40 -13.09
C PRO A 46 23.86 -0.28 -13.88
N SER A 47 23.64 -1.16 -14.85
CA SER A 47 22.40 -1.24 -15.64
C SER A 47 21.21 -1.83 -14.87
N THR A 48 21.43 -2.60 -13.81
CA THR A 48 20.38 -3.35 -13.10
C THR A 48 20.06 -2.78 -11.72
N TYR A 49 20.92 -1.97 -11.10
CA TYR A 49 20.69 -1.44 -9.75
C TYR A 49 19.35 -0.72 -9.59
N ALA A 50 19.01 0.20 -10.50
CA ALA A 50 17.73 0.91 -10.44
C ALA A 50 16.53 -0.04 -10.57
N ALA A 51 16.63 -1.05 -11.45
CA ALA A 51 15.58 -2.04 -11.65
C ALA A 51 15.41 -2.96 -10.44
N ILE A 52 16.51 -3.38 -9.79
CA ILE A 52 16.48 -4.17 -8.55
C ILE A 52 15.71 -3.40 -7.47
N ILE A 53 16.11 -2.15 -7.23
CA ILE A 53 15.52 -1.28 -6.20
C ILE A 53 14.03 -1.02 -6.47
N SER A 54 13.62 -0.78 -7.73
CA SER A 54 12.21 -0.60 -8.08
C SER A 54 11.41 -1.89 -7.86
N THR A 55 11.95 -3.02 -8.32
CA THR A 55 11.23 -4.31 -8.32
C THR A 55 10.94 -4.80 -6.90
N ILE A 56 11.92 -4.72 -5.98
CA ILE A 56 11.72 -5.18 -4.60
C ILE A 56 10.70 -4.33 -3.83
N GLN A 57 10.58 -3.04 -4.19
CA GLN A 57 9.58 -2.13 -3.65
C GLN A 57 8.19 -2.41 -4.23
N GLU A 58 8.08 -2.53 -5.55
CA GLU A 58 6.82 -2.79 -6.25
C GLU A 58 6.17 -4.11 -5.84
N ARG A 59 6.99 -5.13 -5.55
CA ARG A 59 6.52 -6.43 -5.06
C ARG A 59 6.10 -6.44 -3.59
N GLY A 60 6.35 -5.35 -2.86
CA GLY A 60 5.97 -5.23 -1.45
C GLY A 60 6.83 -6.06 -0.50
N TYR A 61 8.07 -6.38 -0.87
CA TYR A 61 9.03 -7.04 0.03
C TYR A 61 9.72 -6.05 0.97
N VAL A 62 9.90 -4.83 0.49
CA VAL A 62 10.43 -3.71 1.25
C VAL A 62 9.61 -2.47 0.94
N ARG A 63 9.64 -1.51 1.85
CA ARG A 63 9.14 -0.15 1.59
C ARG A 63 10.21 0.87 1.94
N THR A 64 10.12 2.03 1.33
CA THR A 64 10.94 3.18 1.67
C THR A 64 10.12 4.21 2.43
N GLU A 65 10.63 4.65 3.57
CA GLU A 65 10.05 5.74 4.36
C GLU A 65 11.19 6.61 4.90
N ASN A 66 11.04 7.92 4.79
CA ASN A 66 12.11 8.89 5.14
C ASN A 66 13.47 8.54 4.50
N ARG A 67 13.44 8.05 3.24
CA ARG A 67 14.62 7.61 2.46
C ARG A 67 15.39 6.42 3.06
N ARG A 68 14.78 5.68 3.99
CA ARG A 68 15.31 4.45 4.60
C ARG A 68 14.46 3.25 4.21
N PHE A 69 15.09 2.11 4.01
CA PHE A 69 14.38 0.85 3.79
C PHE A 69 13.84 0.26 5.09
N TYR A 70 12.64 -0.29 4.99
CA TYR A 70 12.01 -1.16 5.97
C TYR A 70 11.68 -2.47 5.28
N ALA A 71 12.09 -3.59 5.88
CA ALA A 71 11.67 -4.91 5.43
C ALA A 71 10.19 -5.10 5.79
N GLU A 72 9.40 -5.52 4.81
CA GLU A 72 8.02 -5.93 5.07
C GLU A 72 8.00 -7.36 5.57
N LYS A 73 6.97 -7.69 6.35
CA LYS A 73 6.83 -9.03 6.92
C LYS A 73 6.78 -10.12 5.85
N MET A 74 6.20 -9.82 4.69
CA MET A 74 6.19 -10.72 3.54
C MET A 74 7.59 -10.92 2.96
N GLY A 75 8.42 -9.86 2.91
CA GLY A 75 9.80 -9.96 2.46
C GLY A 75 10.61 -10.91 3.33
N GLU A 76 10.52 -10.78 4.65
CA GLU A 76 11.20 -11.67 5.61
C GLU A 76 10.76 -13.13 5.43
N ILE A 77 9.44 -13.39 5.35
CA ILE A 77 8.91 -14.75 5.17
C ILE A 77 9.40 -15.37 3.85
N VAL A 78 9.34 -14.62 2.75
CA VAL A 78 9.80 -15.13 1.45
C VAL A 78 11.29 -15.38 1.47
N THR A 79 12.09 -14.48 2.06
CA THR A 79 13.54 -14.68 2.21
C THR A 79 13.86 -15.92 3.02
N ASP A 80 13.18 -16.16 4.15
CA ASP A 80 13.38 -17.35 4.97
C ASP A 80 13.05 -18.64 4.18
N ARG A 81 11.91 -18.66 3.48
CA ARG A 81 11.51 -19.82 2.68
C ARG A 81 12.46 -20.10 1.52
N LEU A 82 12.94 -19.06 0.85
CA LEU A 82 13.92 -19.21 -0.22
C LEU A 82 15.28 -19.65 0.33
N ASN A 83 15.70 -19.19 1.51
CA ASN A 83 16.94 -19.66 2.14
C ASN A 83 16.85 -21.15 2.54
N GLU A 84 15.69 -21.60 3.01
CA GLU A 84 15.44 -23.00 3.38
C GLU A 84 15.44 -23.93 2.15
N SER A 85 14.79 -23.52 1.05
CA SER A 85 14.58 -24.39 -0.12
C SER A 85 15.58 -24.18 -1.27
N PHE A 86 16.18 -22.99 -1.38
CA PHE A 86 17.05 -22.58 -2.49
C PHE A 86 18.34 -21.93 -1.97
N GLY A 87 19.03 -22.61 -1.04
CA GLY A 87 20.22 -22.07 -0.36
C GLY A 87 21.33 -21.58 -1.30
N ASP A 88 21.62 -22.33 -2.37
CA ASP A 88 22.63 -21.91 -3.35
C ASP A 88 22.19 -20.65 -4.11
N LEU A 89 20.93 -20.59 -4.55
CA LEU A 89 20.39 -19.45 -5.28
C LEU A 89 20.36 -18.17 -4.44
N MET A 90 20.14 -18.30 -3.13
CA MET A 90 20.13 -17.17 -2.20
C MET A 90 21.52 -16.79 -1.68
N ASN A 91 22.55 -17.56 -2.02
CA ASN A 91 23.92 -17.25 -1.64
C ASN A 91 24.46 -16.05 -2.43
N TYR A 92 25.09 -15.11 -1.73
CA TYR A 92 25.69 -13.91 -2.32
C TYR A 92 26.79 -14.25 -3.33
N ASP A 93 27.66 -15.21 -3.02
CA ASP A 93 28.79 -15.58 -3.89
C ASP A 93 28.30 -16.27 -5.15
N PHE A 94 27.26 -17.12 -5.05
CA PHE A 94 26.63 -17.75 -6.22
C PHE A 94 26.04 -16.69 -7.15
N THR A 95 25.31 -15.73 -6.58
CA THR A 95 24.68 -14.65 -7.35
C THR A 95 25.73 -13.77 -8.03
N ALA A 96 26.81 -13.42 -7.34
CA ALA A 96 27.92 -12.66 -7.91
C ALA A 96 28.64 -13.43 -9.03
N ASN A 97 28.84 -14.75 -8.83
CA ASN A 97 29.46 -15.60 -9.85
C ASN A 97 28.60 -15.72 -11.11
N MET A 98 27.27 -15.78 -10.98
CA MET A 98 26.37 -15.82 -12.13
C MET A 98 26.56 -14.61 -13.05
N GLU A 99 26.78 -13.43 -12.48
CA GLU A 99 27.07 -12.23 -13.28
C GLU A 99 28.42 -12.34 -14.02
N ASN A 100 29.44 -12.94 -13.40
CA ASN A 100 30.72 -13.19 -14.06
C ASN A 100 30.58 -14.17 -15.23
N VAL A 101 29.72 -15.18 -15.09
CA VAL A 101 29.39 -16.12 -16.18
C VAL A 101 28.72 -15.39 -17.35
N LEU A 102 27.81 -14.44 -17.06
CA LEU A 102 27.21 -13.60 -18.11
C LEU A 102 28.25 -12.72 -18.83
N ASP A 103 29.22 -12.18 -18.10
CA ASP A 103 30.34 -11.42 -18.69
C ASP A 103 31.26 -12.33 -19.55
N GLN A 104 31.45 -13.58 -19.15
CA GLN A 104 32.18 -14.58 -19.94
C GLN A 104 31.44 -14.93 -21.25
N ILE A 105 30.12 -15.07 -21.19
CA ILE A 105 29.28 -15.25 -22.38
C ILE A 105 29.41 -14.04 -23.31
N ALA A 106 29.31 -12.82 -22.76
CA ALA A 106 29.40 -11.58 -23.54
C ALA A 106 30.78 -11.41 -24.22
N SER A 107 31.85 -11.85 -23.58
CA SER A 107 33.21 -11.86 -24.13
C SER A 107 33.49 -13.02 -25.09
N GLY A 108 32.54 -13.95 -25.26
CA GLY A 108 32.68 -15.13 -26.13
C GLY A 108 33.50 -16.27 -25.52
N SER A 109 33.81 -16.21 -24.23
CA SER A 109 34.57 -17.24 -23.50
C SER A 109 33.72 -18.38 -22.95
N ALA A 110 32.39 -18.22 -22.90
CA ALA A 110 31.44 -19.26 -22.49
C ALA A 110 30.24 -19.36 -23.45
N ASN A 111 29.63 -20.54 -23.57
CA ASN A 111 28.44 -20.75 -24.40
C ASN A 111 27.16 -20.59 -23.56
N TRP A 112 26.33 -19.61 -23.93
CA TRP A 112 25.11 -19.28 -23.18
C TRP A 112 24.13 -20.45 -22.99
N LYS A 113 24.01 -21.36 -23.97
CA LYS A 113 23.11 -22.52 -23.84
C LYS A 113 23.64 -23.54 -22.85
N THR A 114 24.95 -23.76 -22.83
CA THR A 114 25.59 -24.68 -21.87
C THR A 114 25.37 -24.19 -20.44
N GLU A 115 25.64 -22.91 -20.19
CA GLU A 115 25.46 -22.30 -18.86
C GLU A 115 23.99 -22.32 -18.42
N LEU A 116 23.05 -21.98 -19.33
CA LEU A 116 21.62 -22.05 -19.03
C LEU A 116 21.15 -23.48 -18.72
N ASN A 117 21.62 -24.47 -19.48
CA ASN A 117 21.25 -25.87 -19.24
C ASN A 117 21.74 -26.34 -17.87
N GLN A 118 22.95 -25.95 -17.48
CA GLN A 118 23.51 -26.30 -16.17
C GLN A 118 22.71 -25.61 -15.04
N PHE A 119 22.50 -24.29 -15.15
CA PHE A 119 21.68 -23.55 -14.19
C PHE A 119 20.29 -24.16 -14.02
N PHE A 120 19.61 -24.42 -15.14
CA PHE A 120 18.24 -24.93 -15.10
C PHE A 120 18.15 -26.34 -14.54
N LYS A 121 19.16 -27.19 -14.78
CA LYS A 121 19.25 -28.52 -14.18
C LYS A 121 19.34 -28.43 -12.66
N ASP A 122 20.21 -27.59 -12.12
CA ASP A 122 20.39 -27.42 -10.69
C ASP A 122 19.15 -26.79 -10.03
N PHE A 123 18.60 -25.75 -10.67
CA PHE A 123 17.36 -25.11 -10.25
C PHE A 123 16.17 -26.08 -10.24
N SER A 124 15.99 -26.89 -11.29
CA SER A 124 14.86 -27.82 -11.39
C SER A 124 14.90 -28.89 -10.30
N ASN A 125 16.08 -29.33 -9.88
CA ASN A 125 16.22 -30.27 -8.77
C ASN A 125 15.81 -29.63 -7.44
N GLN A 126 16.24 -28.40 -7.18
CA GLN A 126 15.84 -27.64 -5.97
C GLN A 126 14.33 -27.38 -5.98
N LEU A 127 13.77 -26.99 -7.13
CA LEU A 127 12.33 -26.75 -7.30
C LEU A 127 11.51 -28.02 -7.07
N SER A 128 11.91 -29.15 -7.68
CA SER A 128 11.22 -30.43 -7.51
C SER A 128 11.18 -30.87 -6.05
N LYS A 129 12.27 -30.61 -5.30
CA LYS A 129 12.30 -30.87 -3.86
C LYS A 129 11.39 -29.91 -3.09
N ALA A 130 11.41 -28.62 -3.43
CA ALA A 130 10.59 -27.60 -2.78
C ALA A 130 9.08 -27.80 -2.99
N GLU A 131 8.68 -28.45 -4.09
CA GLU A 131 7.28 -28.79 -4.41
C GLU A 131 6.73 -29.99 -3.62
N LEU A 132 7.58 -30.77 -2.97
CA LEU A 132 7.16 -31.89 -2.13
C LEU A 132 6.35 -31.41 -0.91
N ASP A 133 5.77 -32.35 -0.16
CA ASP A 133 5.17 -32.03 1.13
C ASP A 133 6.26 -31.62 2.14
N GLU A 134 5.90 -30.79 3.13
CA GLU A 134 6.82 -30.37 4.20
C GLU A 134 7.50 -31.56 4.88
N LEU A 135 6.76 -32.66 5.11
CA LEU A 135 7.28 -33.88 5.73
C LEU A 135 8.31 -34.61 4.86
N GLU A 136 8.31 -34.35 3.55
CA GLU A 136 9.23 -34.93 2.57
C GLU A 136 10.37 -33.97 2.21
N GLY A 137 10.49 -32.84 2.91
CA GLY A 137 11.51 -31.83 2.69
C GLY A 137 11.11 -30.72 1.71
N GLY A 138 9.81 -30.60 1.43
CA GLY A 138 9.20 -29.51 0.69
C GLY A 138 9.26 -28.16 1.40
N MET A 139 8.94 -27.10 0.65
CA MET A 139 8.91 -25.75 1.20
C MET A 139 7.80 -25.62 2.26
N ARG A 140 8.19 -25.15 3.44
CA ARG A 140 7.25 -24.98 4.56
C ARG A 140 6.11 -24.04 4.20
N PRO A 141 4.84 -24.38 4.52
CA PRO A 141 3.73 -23.47 4.35
C PRO A 141 3.86 -22.25 5.27
N ASN A 142 3.06 -21.23 4.98
CA ASN A 142 2.97 -20.08 5.87
C ASN A 142 2.17 -20.48 7.12
N SER A 143 2.88 -20.72 8.23
CA SER A 143 2.28 -21.16 9.48
C SER A 143 1.42 -20.05 10.09
N LEU A 144 0.23 -20.42 10.56
CA LEU A 144 -0.65 -19.53 11.30
C LEU A 144 -0.28 -19.55 12.78
N VAL A 145 -0.26 -18.38 13.42
CA VAL A 145 -0.04 -18.27 14.87
C VAL A 145 -1.39 -17.99 15.51
N GLU A 146 -1.96 -18.98 16.19
CA GLU A 146 -3.24 -18.82 16.89
C GLU A 146 -3.13 -17.82 18.04
N THR A 147 -4.17 -17.01 18.20
CA THR A 147 -4.27 -16.00 19.27
C THR A 147 -5.49 -16.28 20.14
N GLY A 148 -5.51 -15.73 21.36
CA GLY A 148 -6.70 -15.74 22.23
C GLY A 148 -7.83 -14.82 21.77
N ILE A 149 -7.73 -14.17 20.61
CA ILE A 149 -8.73 -13.23 20.12
C ILE A 149 -9.87 -14.01 19.47
N GLN A 150 -11.10 -13.78 19.93
CA GLN A 150 -12.29 -14.42 19.36
C GLN A 150 -12.78 -13.70 18.10
N CYS A 151 -13.19 -14.49 17.12
CA CYS A 151 -13.80 -14.02 15.88
C CYS A 151 -15.15 -13.35 16.16
N PRO A 152 -15.40 -12.13 15.66
CA PRO A 152 -16.65 -11.41 15.92
C PRO A 152 -17.87 -12.03 15.25
N THR A 153 -17.68 -12.97 14.32
CA THR A 153 -18.78 -13.61 13.57
C THR A 153 -19.14 -15.00 14.08
N CYS A 154 -18.15 -15.80 14.49
CA CYS A 154 -18.38 -17.21 14.87
C CYS A 154 -17.72 -17.63 16.19
N SER A 155 -17.11 -16.68 16.91
CA SER A 155 -16.50 -16.85 18.24
C SER A 155 -15.31 -17.82 18.34
N ARG A 156 -14.84 -18.39 17.22
CA ARG A 156 -13.61 -19.18 17.18
C ARG A 156 -12.38 -18.30 17.34
N ASN A 157 -11.26 -18.89 17.74
CA ASN A 157 -9.98 -18.19 17.79
C ASN A 157 -9.60 -17.61 16.43
N MET A 158 -8.92 -16.47 16.45
CA MET A 158 -8.30 -15.86 15.30
C MET A 158 -6.81 -16.13 15.33
N ALA A 159 -6.19 -16.23 14.15
CA ALA A 159 -4.77 -16.44 13.98
C ALA A 159 -4.13 -15.28 13.20
N ILE A 160 -2.90 -14.94 13.57
CA ILE A 160 -2.07 -13.98 12.84
C ILE A 160 -1.73 -14.59 11.49
N ARG A 161 -1.98 -13.84 10.42
CA ARG A 161 -1.66 -14.20 9.04
C ARG A 161 -0.98 -13.03 8.35
N THR A 162 -0.07 -13.35 7.46
CA THR A 162 0.61 -12.38 6.61
C THR A 162 0.23 -12.62 5.17
N ALA A 163 -0.25 -11.57 4.50
CA ALA A 163 -0.47 -11.55 3.05
C ALA A 163 0.34 -10.40 2.41
N SER A 164 0.29 -10.30 1.09
CA SER A 164 0.96 -9.21 0.35
C SER A 164 0.46 -7.82 0.74
N THR A 165 -0.77 -7.71 1.28
CA THR A 165 -1.33 -6.45 1.76
C THR A 165 -0.96 -6.11 3.20
N GLY A 166 -0.21 -6.97 3.89
CA GLY A 166 0.20 -6.80 5.28
C GLY A 166 -0.27 -7.91 6.21
N VAL A 167 -0.13 -7.65 7.51
CA VAL A 167 -0.49 -8.58 8.59
C VAL A 167 -1.95 -8.36 9.00
N PHE A 168 -2.68 -9.44 9.25
CA PHE A 168 -4.08 -9.40 9.67
C PHE A 168 -4.43 -10.60 10.56
N LEU A 169 -5.55 -10.52 11.26
CA LEU A 169 -6.12 -11.67 11.97
C LEU A 169 -7.16 -12.36 11.08
N GLY A 170 -7.01 -13.66 10.88
CA GLY A 170 -7.99 -14.51 10.18
C GLY A 170 -8.59 -15.54 11.11
N CYS A 171 -9.91 -15.78 11.01
CA CYS A 171 -10.57 -16.83 11.79
C CYS A 171 -9.96 -18.23 11.49
N THR A 172 -9.66 -19.02 12.52
CA THR A 172 -9.14 -20.41 12.36
C THR A 172 -10.15 -21.30 11.64
N GLY A 173 -11.45 -21.01 11.78
CA GLY A 173 -12.53 -21.64 11.02
C GLY A 173 -12.47 -21.49 9.49
N TYR A 174 -11.50 -20.77 8.92
CA TYR A 174 -11.27 -20.75 7.47
C TYR A 174 -10.84 -22.12 6.90
N ALA A 175 -10.17 -22.95 7.72
CA ALA A 175 -9.70 -24.28 7.33
C ALA A 175 -10.85 -25.29 7.11
N LEU A 176 -12.06 -24.95 7.57
CA LEU A 176 -13.23 -25.80 7.37
C LEU A 176 -13.64 -25.93 5.90
N PRO A 177 -14.48 -26.94 5.58
CA PRO A 177 -15.09 -27.09 4.27
C PRO A 177 -15.79 -25.79 3.80
N PRO A 178 -15.88 -25.55 2.48
CA PRO A 178 -16.43 -24.30 1.93
C PRO A 178 -17.81 -23.90 2.44
N LYS A 179 -18.64 -24.85 2.87
CA LYS A 179 -19.98 -24.61 3.42
C LYS A 179 -19.96 -24.02 4.84
N GLU A 180 -18.92 -24.29 5.61
CA GLU A 180 -18.84 -23.93 7.04
C GLU A 180 -17.69 -22.96 7.35
N ARG A 181 -16.89 -22.60 6.33
CA ARG A 181 -15.74 -21.73 6.54
C ARG A 181 -16.13 -20.32 6.89
N CYS A 182 -15.52 -19.82 7.96
CA CYS A 182 -15.61 -18.41 8.32
C CYS A 182 -14.54 -17.63 7.54
N LYS A 183 -14.99 -16.68 6.71
CA LYS A 183 -14.12 -15.81 5.90
C LYS A 183 -13.81 -14.47 6.60
N THR A 184 -14.22 -14.32 7.86
CA THR A 184 -14.03 -13.08 8.62
C THR A 184 -12.55 -12.83 8.89
N THR A 185 -12.12 -11.60 8.61
CA THR A 185 -10.78 -11.10 8.88
C THR A 185 -10.87 -9.77 9.64
N ILE A 186 -9.87 -9.50 10.48
CA ILE A 186 -9.66 -8.21 11.13
C ILE A 186 -8.32 -7.69 10.65
N ASN A 187 -8.32 -6.52 10.02
CA ASN A 187 -7.09 -5.91 9.53
C ASN A 187 -6.30 -5.31 10.70
N LEU A 188 -4.99 -5.54 10.75
CA LEU A 188 -4.11 -5.01 11.78
C LEU A 188 -3.40 -3.76 11.26
N ILE A 189 -3.53 -2.64 11.98
CA ILE A 189 -2.94 -1.37 11.55
C ILE A 189 -1.58 -1.20 12.25
N PRO A 190 -0.45 -1.18 11.51
CA PRO A 190 0.87 -1.05 12.12
C PRO A 190 1.05 0.31 12.80
N GLU A 191 1.63 0.30 13.99
CA GLU A 191 1.95 1.52 14.74
C GLU A 191 3.08 2.34 14.09
N SER A 192 3.95 1.71 13.29
CA SER A 192 5.09 2.38 12.67
C SER A 192 4.73 3.44 11.64
N GLU A 193 3.50 3.47 11.12
CA GLU A 193 3.00 4.58 10.27
C GLU A 193 2.84 5.92 11.04
N LEU A 194 3.22 5.98 12.33
CA LEU A 194 2.93 7.08 13.24
C LEU A 194 4.14 7.93 13.65
N LEU A 195 5.36 7.57 13.20
CA LEU A 195 6.58 8.27 13.58
C LEU A 195 7.23 8.93 12.36
N ASN A 196 7.11 10.25 12.27
CA ASN A 196 8.00 11.07 11.44
C ASN A 196 9.40 11.04 12.07
N VAL A 197 10.14 9.96 11.85
CA VAL A 197 11.52 9.79 12.32
C VAL A 197 12.41 10.71 11.48
N LEU A 198 12.73 11.89 12.01
CA LEU A 198 13.55 12.90 11.32
C LEU A 198 15.05 12.83 11.68
N ASP A 199 15.45 12.04 12.69
CA ASP A 199 16.86 11.94 13.12
C ASP A 199 17.29 10.51 13.56
N GLU A 200 18.61 10.26 13.58
CA GLU A 200 19.19 8.97 13.99
C GLU A 200 18.97 8.64 15.48
N SER A 201 18.81 9.68 16.31
CA SER A 201 18.52 9.51 17.74
C SER A 201 17.11 8.94 17.95
N SER A 202 16.16 9.33 17.09
CA SER A 202 14.79 8.82 17.07
C SER A 202 14.69 7.36 16.61
N GLU A 203 15.59 6.84 15.76
CA GLU A 203 15.57 5.41 15.41
C GLU A 203 15.95 4.53 16.61
N THR A 204 16.95 4.96 17.39
CA THR A 204 17.38 4.24 18.60
C THR A 204 16.27 4.27 19.64
N LYS A 205 15.65 5.43 19.84
CA LYS A 205 14.52 5.58 20.76
C LYS A 205 13.30 4.74 20.33
N ALA A 206 12.95 4.77 19.03
CA ALA A 206 11.85 3.97 18.49
C ALA A 206 12.08 2.47 18.66
N LEU A 207 13.32 1.99 18.56
CA LEU A 207 13.66 0.59 18.83
C LEU A 207 13.54 0.24 20.32
N MET A 208 13.93 1.15 21.22
CA MET A 208 13.81 0.96 22.66
C MET A 208 12.37 0.96 23.16
N GLU A 209 11.48 1.72 22.51
CA GLU A 209 10.05 1.77 22.82
C GLU A 209 9.30 0.49 22.43
N ARG A 210 9.91 -0.37 21.59
CA ARG A 210 9.31 -1.66 21.23
C ARG A 210 9.35 -2.63 22.40
N LYS A 211 8.23 -3.33 22.61
CA LYS A 211 8.17 -4.46 23.53
C LYS A 211 9.09 -5.59 23.06
N ARG A 212 9.55 -6.41 24.01
CA ARG A 212 10.38 -7.58 23.77
C ARG A 212 9.53 -8.84 23.82
N CYS A 213 9.79 -9.75 22.88
CA CYS A 213 9.08 -11.01 22.82
C CYS A 213 9.35 -11.83 24.10
N PRO A 214 8.32 -12.32 24.80
CA PRO A 214 8.52 -13.10 26.03
C PRO A 214 9.18 -14.47 25.79
N LYS A 215 9.26 -14.92 24.52
CA LYS A 215 9.84 -16.22 24.15
C LYS A 215 11.29 -16.14 23.66
N CYS A 216 11.64 -15.09 22.91
CA CYS A 216 12.95 -14.98 22.25
C CYS A 216 13.62 -13.60 22.37
N ASP A 217 13.05 -12.69 23.16
CA ASP A 217 13.57 -11.33 23.43
C ASP A 217 13.73 -10.41 22.20
N THR A 218 13.32 -10.88 21.03
CA THR A 218 13.31 -10.08 19.80
C THR A 218 12.32 -8.93 19.93
N ALA A 219 12.66 -7.77 19.36
CA ALA A 219 11.76 -6.62 19.34
C ALA A 219 10.44 -6.98 18.62
N MET A 220 9.33 -6.51 19.16
CA MET A 220 7.99 -6.81 18.64
C MET A 220 7.47 -5.66 17.80
N ASP A 221 6.70 -6.00 16.76
CA ASP A 221 5.95 -5.05 15.95
C ASP A 221 4.56 -4.88 16.52
N SER A 222 4.18 -3.62 16.72
CA SER A 222 2.92 -3.22 17.32
C SER A 222 1.85 -2.98 16.27
N TYR A 223 0.65 -3.51 16.49
CA TYR A 223 -0.51 -3.30 15.64
C TYR A 223 -1.76 -2.99 16.45
N VAL A 224 -2.57 -2.05 15.98
CA VAL A 224 -3.88 -1.75 16.57
C VAL A 224 -4.92 -2.71 16.00
N ILE A 225 -5.68 -3.37 16.87
CA ILE A 225 -6.81 -4.23 16.51
C ILE A 225 -8.09 -3.40 16.47
N ASP A 226 -8.32 -2.64 17.55
CA ASP A 226 -9.47 -1.77 17.75
C ASP A 226 -9.11 -0.65 18.74
N THR A 227 -10.09 0.17 19.15
CA THR A 227 -9.91 1.30 20.07
C THR A 227 -9.50 0.89 21.48
N HIS A 228 -9.63 -0.39 21.84
CA HIS A 228 -9.41 -0.92 23.18
C HIS A 228 -8.26 -1.92 23.27
N ARG A 229 -7.81 -2.46 22.13
CA ARG A 229 -6.84 -3.55 22.07
C ARG A 229 -5.79 -3.31 21.01
N LYS A 230 -4.56 -3.59 21.42
CA LYS A 230 -3.37 -3.59 20.59
C LYS A 230 -2.69 -4.94 20.71
N ILE A 231 -2.13 -5.43 19.62
CA ILE A 231 -1.34 -6.67 19.60
C ILE A 231 0.10 -6.34 19.26
N HIS A 232 1.03 -6.90 20.01
CA HIS A 232 2.44 -6.91 19.69
C HIS A 232 2.79 -8.30 19.19
N ILE A 233 3.36 -8.36 18.00
CA ILE A 233 3.72 -9.60 17.31
C ILE A 233 5.25 -9.68 17.29
N CYS A 234 5.82 -10.83 17.64
CA CYS A 234 7.28 -11.01 17.58
C CYS A 234 7.83 -10.67 16.19
N GLY A 235 8.94 -9.95 16.14
CA GLY A 235 9.65 -9.66 14.89
C GLY A 235 10.04 -10.92 14.11
N ASN A 236 10.20 -12.07 14.78
CA ASN A 236 10.48 -13.36 14.13
C ASN A 236 9.24 -14.17 13.74
N ASN A 237 8.03 -13.61 13.81
CA ASN A 237 6.81 -14.28 13.33
C ASN A 237 6.95 -14.67 11.84
N PRO A 238 6.43 -15.81 11.36
CA PRO A 238 5.72 -16.85 12.08
C PRO A 238 6.65 -17.92 12.68
N ASN A 239 7.97 -17.78 12.56
CA ASN A 239 8.94 -18.72 13.15
C ASN A 239 8.95 -18.64 14.69
N CYS A 240 8.56 -17.50 15.25
CA CYS A 240 8.23 -17.35 16.66
C CYS A 240 6.75 -17.00 16.82
N ASP A 241 6.04 -17.81 17.60
CA ASP A 241 4.62 -17.68 17.95
C ASP A 241 4.39 -16.77 19.18
N GLY A 242 5.38 -15.93 19.51
CA GLY A 242 5.30 -14.98 20.61
C GLY A 242 4.45 -13.77 20.23
N TYR A 243 3.41 -13.49 21.01
CA TYR A 243 2.62 -12.27 20.91
C TYR A 243 2.21 -11.79 22.30
N LEU A 244 1.84 -10.51 22.39
CA LEU A 244 1.28 -9.88 23.60
C LEU A 244 0.06 -9.07 23.20
N ILE A 245 -0.98 -9.09 24.03
CA ILE A 245 -2.14 -8.21 23.88
C ILE A 245 -2.03 -7.13 24.95
N GLU A 246 -2.13 -5.88 24.53
CA GLU A 246 -2.20 -4.73 25.42
C GLU A 246 -3.63 -4.18 25.38
N GLU A 247 -4.26 -4.11 26.54
CA GLU A 247 -5.54 -3.44 26.72
C GLU A 247 -5.31 -1.99 27.12
N GLY A 248 -6.04 -1.07 26.50
CA GLY A 248 -5.89 0.36 26.71
C GLY A 248 -6.75 1.17 25.77
N SER A 249 -6.82 2.49 25.95
CA SER A 249 -7.49 3.35 24.97
C SER A 249 -6.49 3.79 23.90
N PHE A 250 -6.59 3.20 22.71
CA PHE A 250 -5.72 3.51 21.59
C PHE A 250 -6.43 4.44 20.60
N LYS A 251 -5.87 5.64 20.43
CA LYS A 251 -6.24 6.52 19.33
C LYS A 251 -5.37 6.17 18.12
N ILE A 252 -6.00 5.89 16.98
CA ILE A 252 -5.27 5.70 15.73
C ILE A 252 -4.78 7.09 15.27
N LYS A 253 -3.52 7.43 15.55
CA LYS A 253 -2.93 8.72 15.16
C LYS A 253 -2.92 8.87 13.62
N GLY A 254 -3.24 10.06 13.13
CA GLY A 254 -3.60 10.31 11.72
C GLY A 254 -5.11 10.49 11.51
N TYR A 255 -5.90 10.30 12.57
CA TYR A 255 -7.29 10.71 12.65
C TYR A 255 -7.53 11.44 13.97
N ASP A 256 -7.36 12.76 13.97
CA ASP A 256 -7.98 13.67 14.95
C ASP A 256 -9.45 13.96 14.58
N GLY A 257 -9.96 13.29 13.54
CA GLY A 257 -11.31 13.49 13.04
C GLY A 257 -12.37 12.92 13.99
N PRO A 258 -13.59 13.48 13.99
CA PRO A 258 -14.69 12.99 14.82
C PRO A 258 -15.07 11.60 14.35
N VAL A 259 -15.28 10.61 15.24
CA VAL A 259 -15.89 9.32 14.85
C VAL A 259 -17.04 9.60 13.89
N VAL A 260 -16.87 9.20 12.63
CA VAL A 260 -17.84 9.56 11.59
C VAL A 260 -18.99 8.58 11.73
N GLU A 261 -20.18 9.11 11.98
CA GLU A 261 -21.40 8.34 11.88
C GLU A 261 -21.66 7.93 10.43
N CYS A 262 -22.04 6.67 10.26
CA CYS A 262 -22.42 6.13 8.98
C CYS A 262 -23.71 6.77 8.49
N ASP A 263 -23.68 7.36 7.29
CA ASP A 263 -24.83 7.99 6.64
C ASP A 263 -26.00 7.04 6.37
N LYS A 264 -25.77 5.72 6.38
CA LYS A 264 -26.81 4.71 6.13
C LYS A 264 -27.47 4.14 7.39
N CYS A 265 -26.76 4.08 8.51
CA CYS A 265 -27.28 3.37 9.70
C CYS A 265 -26.97 4.06 11.03
N GLY A 266 -26.29 5.21 11.01
CA GLY A 266 -25.92 5.98 12.21
C GLY A 266 -24.86 5.35 13.11
N ALA A 267 -24.38 4.14 12.79
CA ALA A 267 -23.33 3.50 13.57
C ALA A 267 -21.94 4.09 13.27
N ASP A 268 -21.01 3.91 14.19
CA ASP A 268 -19.64 4.39 14.04
C ASP A 268 -18.93 3.76 12.83
N MET A 269 -18.15 4.58 12.12
CA MET A 269 -17.23 4.12 11.09
C MET A 269 -15.79 4.11 11.61
N HIS A 270 -15.10 2.97 11.43
CA HIS A 270 -13.71 2.79 11.84
C HIS A 270 -12.76 2.92 10.65
N LEU A 271 -11.56 3.44 10.91
CA LEU A 271 -10.48 3.46 9.93
C LEU A 271 -10.04 2.03 9.61
N LYS A 272 -9.94 1.71 8.32
CA LYS A 272 -9.34 0.48 7.81
C LYS A 272 -8.34 0.81 6.71
N LEU A 273 -7.30 -0.02 6.62
CA LEU A 273 -6.40 -0.05 5.47
C LEU A 273 -6.94 -1.04 4.44
N GLY A 274 -6.89 -0.69 3.16
CA GLY A 274 -7.19 -1.59 2.06
C GLY A 274 -6.20 -1.39 0.93
N ARG A 275 -6.32 -2.21 -0.12
CA ARG A 275 -5.44 -2.14 -1.31
C ARG A 275 -5.40 -0.79 -2.03
N PHE A 276 -6.39 0.08 -1.77
CA PHE A 276 -6.51 1.41 -2.37
C PHE A 276 -6.20 2.55 -1.39
N GLY A 277 -5.58 2.22 -0.24
CA GLY A 277 -5.26 3.16 0.83
C GLY A 277 -6.27 3.14 1.98
N LYS A 278 -6.19 4.18 2.81
CA LYS A 278 -6.99 4.39 4.03
C LYS A 278 -8.45 4.72 3.68
N TYR A 279 -9.39 4.08 4.36
CA TYR A 279 -10.83 4.33 4.21
C TYR A 279 -11.56 4.09 5.53
N MET A 280 -12.72 4.72 5.72
CA MET A 280 -13.62 4.47 6.83
C MET A 280 -14.61 3.38 6.45
N ALA A 281 -14.80 2.40 7.31
CA ALA A 281 -15.75 1.31 7.16
C ALA A 281 -16.73 1.30 8.32
N CYS A 282 -18.02 1.25 8.02
CA CYS A 282 -19.05 1.15 9.05
C CYS A 282 -18.87 -0.15 9.86
N THR A 283 -19.15 -0.07 11.16
CA THR A 283 -19.11 -1.23 12.07
C THR A 283 -20.27 -2.20 11.88
N LYS A 284 -21.45 -1.71 11.48
CA LYS A 284 -22.68 -2.52 11.32
C LYS A 284 -23.10 -2.84 9.88
N CYS A 285 -22.66 -2.10 8.87
CA CYS A 285 -23.06 -2.32 7.48
C CYS A 285 -21.87 -2.20 6.50
N ASP A 286 -22.09 -2.53 5.23
CA ASP A 286 -21.05 -2.50 4.19
C ASP A 286 -20.73 -1.09 3.66
N ASN A 287 -21.23 -0.04 4.30
CA ASN A 287 -20.96 1.33 3.87
C ASN A 287 -19.51 1.72 4.14
N THR A 288 -18.90 2.41 3.18
CA THR A 288 -17.50 2.86 3.26
C THR A 288 -17.34 4.28 2.76
N ARG A 289 -16.45 5.05 3.40
CA ARG A 289 -16.10 6.42 3.00
C ARG A 289 -14.60 6.52 2.77
N LYS A 290 -14.21 7.17 1.68
CA LYS A 290 -12.79 7.35 1.33
C LYS A 290 -12.16 8.42 2.23
N ILE A 291 -10.88 8.28 2.56
CA ILE A 291 -10.11 9.35 3.20
C ILE A 291 -9.32 10.10 2.13
N LEU A 292 -9.45 11.43 2.14
CA LEU A 292 -8.77 12.32 1.22
C LEU A 292 -7.30 12.49 1.62
N LYS A 293 -6.46 12.98 0.71
CA LYS A 293 -5.02 13.15 0.95
C LYS A 293 -4.69 14.11 2.09
N ASN A 294 -5.60 15.03 2.40
CA ASN A 294 -5.50 15.97 3.52
C ASN A 294 -5.94 15.37 4.86
N GLY A 295 -6.35 14.09 4.90
CA GLY A 295 -6.81 13.41 6.11
C GLY A 295 -8.32 13.53 6.38
N GLU A 296 -9.05 14.33 5.61
CA GLU A 296 -10.50 14.47 5.78
C GLU A 296 -11.28 13.29 5.21
N VAL A 297 -12.41 12.95 5.83
CA VAL A 297 -13.31 11.91 5.33
C VAL A 297 -14.15 12.47 4.20
N ALA A 298 -14.06 11.87 3.01
CA ALA A 298 -14.84 12.27 1.83
C ALA A 298 -16.33 12.27 2.15
N PRO A 299 -17.15 13.16 1.56
CA PRO A 299 -18.60 13.20 1.77
C PRO A 299 -19.28 11.84 1.55
N PRO A 300 -20.51 11.64 2.09
CA PRO A 300 -21.30 10.44 1.82
C PRO A 300 -21.33 10.11 0.33
N LYS A 301 -21.17 8.82 0.02
CA LYS A 301 -21.14 8.37 -1.37
C LYS A 301 -22.55 8.43 -1.94
N GLU A 302 -22.75 9.31 -2.90
CA GLU A 302 -24.01 9.36 -3.62
C GLU A 302 -24.21 8.14 -4.51
N GLU A 303 -25.49 7.78 -4.69
CA GLU A 303 -25.85 6.69 -5.56
C GLU A 303 -25.56 7.06 -7.02
N PRO A 304 -24.90 6.18 -7.78
CA PRO A 304 -24.63 6.44 -9.18
C PRO A 304 -25.92 6.48 -9.98
N VAL A 305 -26.00 7.36 -10.98
CA VAL A 305 -27.16 7.44 -11.88
C VAL A 305 -26.96 6.43 -13.01
N HIS A 306 -27.92 5.53 -13.21
CA HIS A 306 -27.82 4.44 -14.17
C HIS A 306 -28.38 4.82 -15.55
N PHE A 307 -27.61 4.53 -16.60
CA PHE A 307 -28.04 4.67 -18.01
C PHE A 307 -27.87 3.33 -18.76
N PRO A 308 -28.78 2.36 -18.57
CA PRO A 308 -28.72 1.05 -19.23
C PRO A 308 -28.60 1.08 -20.76
N GLU A 309 -29.07 2.17 -21.37
CA GLU A 309 -29.06 2.45 -22.81
C GLU A 309 -27.66 2.84 -23.32
N LEU A 310 -26.81 3.40 -22.47
CA LEU A 310 -25.44 3.80 -22.81
C LEU A 310 -24.50 2.62 -22.60
N LYS A 311 -24.29 1.80 -23.62
CA LYS A 311 -23.38 0.64 -23.55
C LYS A 311 -21.91 1.06 -23.52
N CYS A 312 -21.11 0.27 -22.81
CA CYS A 312 -19.65 0.36 -22.84
C CYS A 312 -19.12 -0.18 -24.18
N GLU A 313 -17.99 0.34 -24.64
CA GLU A 313 -17.38 -0.07 -25.91
C GLU A 313 -16.64 -1.42 -25.77
N LYS A 314 -16.02 -1.66 -24.61
CA LYS A 314 -15.11 -2.80 -24.40
C LYS A 314 -15.74 -3.97 -23.67
N SER A 315 -17.01 -3.88 -23.29
CA SER A 315 -17.69 -4.90 -22.49
C SER A 315 -19.21 -4.78 -22.62
N ASP A 316 -19.94 -5.85 -22.32
CA ASP A 316 -21.42 -5.87 -22.27
C ASP A 316 -22.03 -5.03 -21.13
N ALA A 317 -21.21 -4.23 -20.47
CA ALA A 317 -21.65 -3.31 -19.43
C ALA A 317 -22.32 -2.06 -20.01
N TYR A 318 -23.01 -1.31 -19.16
CA TYR A 318 -23.48 0.03 -19.45
C TYR A 318 -22.85 1.07 -18.51
N PHE A 319 -22.93 2.35 -18.91
CA PHE A 319 -22.39 3.48 -18.19
C PHE A 319 -23.33 3.96 -17.06
N VAL A 320 -22.70 4.38 -15.96
CA VAL A 320 -23.32 5.07 -14.84
C VAL A 320 -22.57 6.37 -14.58
N LEU A 321 -23.30 7.43 -14.25
CA LEU A 321 -22.71 8.70 -13.82
C LEU A 321 -22.35 8.61 -12.34
N ARG A 322 -21.09 8.87 -12.03
CA ARG A 322 -20.58 8.94 -10.65
C ARG A 322 -20.12 10.35 -10.36
N ASP A 323 -20.38 10.80 -9.14
CA ASP A 323 -19.74 11.98 -8.57
C ASP A 323 -18.54 11.56 -7.71
N GLY A 324 -17.42 12.23 -7.88
CA GLY A 324 -16.18 11.93 -7.18
C GLY A 324 -15.35 13.19 -6.92
N ALA A 325 -14.18 13.00 -6.32
CA ALA A 325 -13.29 14.12 -5.95
C ALA A 325 -12.77 14.95 -7.14
N SER A 326 -13.00 14.52 -8.37
CA SER A 326 -12.64 15.24 -9.61
C SER A 326 -13.89 15.55 -10.45
N GLY A 327 -15.02 15.80 -9.80
CA GLY A 327 -16.30 16.05 -10.44
C GLY A 327 -16.96 14.79 -10.97
N VAL A 328 -17.98 14.99 -11.81
CA VAL A 328 -18.78 13.89 -12.37
C VAL A 328 -18.12 13.25 -13.58
N PHE A 329 -18.29 11.95 -13.73
CA PHE A 329 -17.77 11.19 -14.86
C PHE A 329 -18.60 9.93 -15.12
N MET A 330 -18.52 9.40 -16.34
CA MET A 330 -19.14 8.12 -16.71
C MET A 330 -18.19 6.97 -16.42
N SER A 331 -18.70 5.90 -15.84
CA SER A 331 -17.96 4.65 -15.59
C SER A 331 -18.84 3.44 -15.79
N ALA A 332 -18.26 2.27 -16.05
CA ALA A 332 -19.04 1.03 -16.15
C ALA A 332 -19.77 0.70 -14.84
N HIS A 333 -21.03 0.25 -14.94
CA HIS A 333 -21.87 -0.11 -13.80
C HIS A 333 -21.26 -1.24 -12.93
N ASN A 334 -20.55 -2.19 -13.56
CA ASN A 334 -19.97 -3.37 -12.91
C ASN A 334 -18.48 -3.19 -12.52
N PHE A 335 -18.00 -1.95 -12.41
CA PHE A 335 -16.68 -1.66 -11.87
C PHE A 335 -16.45 -2.40 -10.54
N PRO A 336 -15.29 -3.04 -10.31
CA PRO A 336 -14.04 -2.95 -11.07
C PRO A 336 -13.85 -4.02 -12.17
N LYS A 337 -14.90 -4.78 -12.53
CA LYS A 337 -14.82 -5.82 -13.58
C LYS A 337 -14.57 -5.20 -14.96
N SER A 338 -15.40 -4.22 -15.35
CA SER A 338 -15.07 -3.31 -16.46
C SER A 338 -14.53 -2.00 -15.89
N ARG A 339 -13.39 -1.55 -16.41
CA ARG A 339 -12.68 -0.33 -15.98
C ARG A 339 -12.83 0.81 -16.99
N GLU A 340 -13.82 0.71 -17.86
CA GLU A 340 -14.09 1.75 -18.84
C GLU A 340 -14.65 3.00 -18.17
N THR A 341 -14.04 4.14 -18.50
CA THR A 341 -14.41 5.46 -17.98
C THR A 341 -14.26 6.50 -19.07
N ARG A 342 -15.16 7.47 -19.11
CA ARG A 342 -15.07 8.61 -20.03
C ARG A 342 -15.73 9.87 -19.43
N PRO A 343 -15.44 11.06 -19.97
CA PRO A 343 -16.20 12.26 -19.66
C PRO A 343 -17.69 12.06 -19.98
N ALA A 344 -18.57 12.64 -19.15
CA ALA A 344 -20.00 12.69 -19.45
C ALA A 344 -20.24 13.68 -20.60
N LYS A 345 -21.01 13.28 -21.61
CA LYS A 345 -21.41 14.18 -22.69
C LYS A 345 -22.65 14.97 -22.27
N VAL A 346 -22.68 16.26 -22.59
CA VAL A 346 -23.80 17.13 -22.24
C VAL A 346 -25.09 16.66 -22.92
N ALA A 347 -25.01 16.25 -24.20
CA ALA A 347 -26.15 15.73 -24.95
C ALA A 347 -26.79 14.48 -24.30
N GLU A 348 -25.97 13.59 -23.73
CA GLU A 348 -26.46 12.39 -23.03
C GLU A 348 -27.17 12.77 -21.72
N LEU A 349 -26.60 13.71 -20.96
CA LEU A 349 -27.23 14.19 -19.73
C LEU A 349 -28.54 14.95 -20.01
N ALA A 350 -28.61 15.70 -21.10
CA ALA A 350 -29.82 16.39 -21.55
C ALA A 350 -30.93 15.41 -21.94
N LEU A 351 -30.59 14.31 -22.62
CA LEU A 351 -31.55 13.27 -23.01
C LEU A 351 -32.18 12.57 -21.80
N TYR A 352 -31.40 12.35 -20.74
CA TYR A 352 -31.85 11.64 -19.54
C TYR A 352 -31.99 12.56 -18.31
N ARG A 353 -32.36 13.83 -18.54
CA ARG A 353 -32.44 14.87 -17.50
C ARG A 353 -33.26 14.44 -16.28
N ASP A 354 -34.39 13.76 -16.51
CA ASP A 354 -35.31 13.35 -15.46
C ASP A 354 -34.71 12.35 -14.45
N ARG A 355 -33.60 11.69 -14.82
CA ARG A 355 -32.88 10.76 -13.93
C ARG A 355 -31.79 11.44 -13.12
N LEU A 356 -31.46 12.70 -13.41
CA LEU A 356 -30.38 13.41 -12.73
C LEU A 356 -30.84 13.96 -11.37
N PRO A 357 -30.02 13.83 -10.32
CA PRO A 357 -30.22 14.56 -9.08
C PRO A 357 -30.30 16.06 -9.33
N GLU A 358 -31.11 16.78 -8.54
CA GLU A 358 -31.35 18.22 -8.68
C GLU A 358 -30.04 19.03 -8.74
N LYS A 359 -29.06 18.66 -7.91
CA LYS A 359 -27.73 19.28 -7.87
C LYS A 359 -26.93 19.15 -9.18
N LEU A 360 -27.25 18.18 -10.04
CA LEU A 360 -26.56 17.92 -11.31
C LEU A 360 -27.41 18.34 -12.53
N ALA A 361 -28.66 18.74 -12.32
CA ALA A 361 -29.56 19.11 -13.41
C ALA A 361 -29.00 20.26 -14.28
N TYR A 362 -28.26 21.20 -13.69
CA TYR A 362 -27.65 22.32 -14.41
C TYR A 362 -26.64 21.88 -15.49
N LEU A 363 -26.06 20.68 -15.37
CA LEU A 363 -25.14 20.13 -16.37
C LEU A 363 -25.85 19.73 -17.66
N ALA A 364 -27.13 19.37 -17.57
CA ALA A 364 -27.98 19.08 -18.73
C ALA A 364 -28.40 20.35 -19.49
N ASP A 365 -28.27 21.54 -18.87
CA ASP A 365 -28.57 22.85 -19.49
C ASP A 365 -27.40 23.44 -20.27
N ALA A 366 -26.23 22.80 -20.24
CA ALA A 366 -25.06 23.32 -20.93
C ALA A 366 -25.22 23.21 -22.46
N PRO A 367 -24.45 24.00 -23.25
CA PRO A 367 -24.42 23.83 -24.70
C PRO A 367 -23.99 22.41 -25.08
N THR A 368 -24.78 21.72 -25.89
CA THR A 368 -24.53 20.32 -26.27
C THR A 368 -23.40 20.16 -27.28
N LYS A 369 -23.06 21.23 -28.01
CA LYS A 369 -22.02 21.30 -29.02
C LYS A 369 -21.25 22.61 -28.92
N ASP A 370 -20.01 22.59 -29.39
CA ASP A 370 -19.21 23.80 -29.57
C ASP A 370 -19.58 24.54 -30.88
N PRO A 371 -19.02 25.74 -31.13
CA PRO A 371 -19.27 26.50 -32.37
C PRO A 371 -18.83 25.79 -33.66
N GLU A 372 -17.95 24.80 -33.57
CA GLU A 372 -17.48 23.98 -34.70
C GLU A 372 -18.32 22.69 -34.88
N GLY A 373 -19.32 22.46 -34.02
CA GLY A 373 -20.20 21.30 -34.06
C GLY A 373 -19.70 20.05 -33.33
N ASN A 374 -18.55 20.13 -32.63
CA ASN A 374 -18.01 19.02 -31.84
C ASN A 374 -18.86 18.80 -30.57
N GLU A 375 -18.94 17.55 -30.09
CA GLU A 375 -19.73 17.21 -28.90
C GLU A 375 -19.14 17.83 -27.63
N ALA A 376 -20.01 18.42 -26.82
CA ALA A 376 -19.64 18.99 -25.54
C ALA A 376 -19.55 17.91 -24.45
N ILE A 377 -18.46 17.97 -23.67
CA ILE A 377 -18.13 17.08 -22.57
C ILE A 377 -17.89 17.86 -21.28
N ILE A 378 -18.14 17.20 -20.16
CA ILE A 378 -17.95 17.77 -18.83
C ILE A 378 -16.56 17.42 -18.29
N ARG A 379 -15.87 18.44 -17.77
CA ARG A 379 -14.56 18.33 -17.14
C ARG A 379 -14.56 19.05 -15.79
N PHE A 380 -13.53 18.80 -14.98
CA PHE A 380 -13.38 19.39 -13.66
C PHE A 380 -12.04 20.10 -13.53
N SER A 381 -12.06 21.36 -13.13
CA SER A 381 -10.87 22.14 -12.85
C SER A 381 -10.42 21.90 -11.42
N ARG A 382 -9.27 21.22 -11.22
CA ARG A 382 -8.70 21.02 -9.88
C ARG A 382 -8.28 22.33 -9.21
N LYS A 383 -7.88 23.34 -10.00
CA LYS A 383 -7.44 24.65 -9.50
C LYS A 383 -8.63 25.47 -8.98
N GLU A 384 -9.73 25.47 -9.73
CA GLU A 384 -10.93 26.27 -9.41
C GLU A 384 -11.97 25.46 -8.63
N LYS A 385 -11.74 24.14 -8.44
CA LYS A 385 -12.65 23.18 -7.79
C LYS A 385 -14.08 23.20 -8.33
N LYS A 386 -14.26 23.48 -9.63
CA LYS A 386 -15.56 23.56 -10.30
C LYS A 386 -15.60 22.75 -11.59
N GLN A 387 -16.81 22.36 -11.99
CA GLN A 387 -17.08 21.72 -13.28
C GLN A 387 -17.18 22.77 -14.38
N TYR A 388 -16.68 22.43 -15.57
CA TYR A 388 -16.78 23.25 -16.77
C TYR A 388 -17.03 22.35 -17.98
N VAL A 389 -17.54 22.93 -19.05
CA VAL A 389 -17.82 22.24 -20.30
C VAL A 389 -16.78 22.63 -21.35
N THR A 390 -16.35 21.67 -22.14
CA THR A 390 -15.39 21.83 -23.25
C THR A 390 -15.76 20.83 -24.33
N SER A 391 -15.12 20.89 -25.50
CA SER A 391 -15.23 19.85 -26.52
C SER A 391 -13.86 19.20 -26.78
N GLU A 392 -13.88 18.05 -27.46
CA GLU A 392 -12.68 17.36 -27.92
C GLU A 392 -12.74 17.10 -29.42
N LYS A 393 -11.59 17.22 -30.08
CA LYS A 393 -11.38 16.87 -31.49
C LYS A 393 -10.10 16.05 -31.59
N ASP A 394 -10.17 14.87 -32.19
CA ASP A 394 -9.05 13.93 -32.31
C ASP A 394 -8.34 13.62 -30.96
N GLY A 395 -9.13 13.53 -29.88
CA GLY A 395 -8.63 13.26 -28.52
C GLY A 395 -7.92 14.43 -27.84
N LYS A 396 -7.93 15.63 -28.44
CA LYS A 396 -7.39 16.86 -27.84
C LYS A 396 -8.53 17.81 -27.47
N ALA A 397 -8.43 18.41 -26.29
CA ALA A 397 -9.37 19.44 -25.86
C ALA A 397 -9.27 20.66 -26.77
N THR A 398 -10.42 21.19 -27.19
CA THR A 398 -10.49 22.42 -27.97
C THR A 398 -10.19 23.63 -27.09
N LYS A 399 -10.13 24.83 -27.69
CA LYS A 399 -10.01 26.09 -26.94
C LYS A 399 -11.35 26.56 -26.35
N TRP A 400 -12.45 25.92 -26.72
CA TRP A 400 -13.79 26.30 -26.30
C TRP A 400 -14.07 25.79 -24.88
N ILE A 401 -14.35 26.72 -23.97
CA ILE A 401 -14.61 26.43 -22.55
C ILE A 401 -15.83 27.23 -22.13
N VAL A 402 -16.76 26.58 -21.44
CA VAL A 402 -17.95 27.20 -20.88
C VAL A 402 -18.01 26.92 -19.38
N ASP A 403 -18.16 27.98 -18.60
CA ASP A 403 -18.30 27.93 -17.15
C ASP A 403 -19.75 28.15 -16.72
N PHE A 404 -20.12 27.55 -15.61
CA PHE A 404 -21.37 27.89 -14.94
C PHE A 404 -21.10 28.97 -13.87
N ILE A 405 -21.62 30.18 -14.08
CA ILE A 405 -21.44 31.35 -13.21
C ILE A 405 -22.81 31.98 -12.98
N ASP A 406 -23.17 32.23 -11.72
CA ASP A 406 -24.42 32.89 -11.31
C ASP A 406 -25.69 32.31 -11.98
N GLY A 407 -25.76 30.98 -12.06
CA GLY A 407 -26.91 30.27 -12.62
C GLY A 407 -26.96 30.22 -14.16
N LYS A 408 -25.91 30.68 -14.86
CA LYS A 408 -25.86 30.70 -16.33
C LYS A 408 -24.57 30.09 -16.86
N TRP A 409 -24.67 29.45 -18.02
CA TRP A 409 -23.51 28.98 -18.79
C TRP A 409 -22.92 30.15 -19.60
N VAL A 410 -21.67 30.50 -19.31
CA VAL A 410 -20.95 31.61 -19.93
C VAL A 410 -19.66 31.11 -20.56
N GLU A 411 -19.44 31.44 -21.82
CA GLU A 411 -18.21 31.08 -22.52
C GLU A 411 -17.01 31.86 -21.94
N ARG A 412 -15.96 31.13 -21.57
CA ARG A 412 -14.71 31.69 -21.05
C ARG A 412 -13.92 32.28 -22.21
N LYS A 413 -14.02 33.59 -22.40
CA LYS A 413 -13.11 34.32 -23.30
C LYS A 413 -11.70 34.25 -22.71
N LYS A 414 -10.77 33.74 -23.51
CA LYS A 414 -9.37 33.58 -23.12
C LYS A 414 -8.60 34.87 -23.27
#